data_AF-A0A258BUN4-F1
#
_entry.id   AF-A0A258BUN4-F1
#
_cell.length_a   1.000
_cell.length_b   1.000
_cell.length_c   1.000
_cell.angle_alpha   90.00
_cell.angle_beta   90.00
_cell.angle_gamma   90.00
#
_symmetry.space_group_name_H-M   'P 1'
#
loop_
_entity.id
_entity.type
_entity.pdbx_description
1 polymer ?
#
loop_
_entity_poly.entity_id
_entity_poly.type
_entity_poly.pdbx_seq_one_letter_code
_entity_poly.pdbx_strand_id
1 'polypeptide(L)'
;MAAEPRGLPDWHDASAYAPLLGAEPAGLAWEWLRRDEAYCAAAGSGSALDPPGWWATAEDPAARDWGLHAFVDPALPAALARPVWRREVVGNVLVAAASASGPLDDRFDLTRFAAFATFVQGENGAEHWLLAEGTASLRLDIPYGSLLDGPVHLAYDLSGFAALPGPLAAIIA
;
A
#
# COMPACT_ATOMS: atom_id res chain seq x y z
N MET A 1 17.13 8.93 -16.07
CA MET A 1 17.38 7.53 -15.68
C MET A 1 17.16 6.65 -16.89
N ALA A 2 18.09 5.72 -17.19
CA ALA A 2 17.86 4.74 -18.24
C ALA A 2 16.74 3.79 -17.80
N ALA A 3 15.84 3.42 -18.71
CA ALA A 3 14.79 2.44 -18.44
C ALA A 3 15.45 1.09 -18.14
N GLU A 4 15.07 0.45 -17.03
CA GLU A 4 15.50 -0.92 -16.75
C GLU A 4 15.00 -1.86 -17.86
N PRO A 5 15.79 -2.87 -18.26
CA PRO A 5 15.35 -3.86 -19.23
C PRO A 5 14.11 -4.59 -18.71
N ARG A 6 13.12 -4.78 -19.60
CA ARG A 6 11.91 -5.57 -19.33
C ARG A 6 12.28 -7.05 -19.20
N GLY A 7 11.61 -7.75 -18.27
CA GLY A 7 11.82 -9.16 -17.99
C GLY A 7 12.41 -9.42 -16.61
N LEU A 8 12.42 -10.69 -16.19
CA LEU A 8 12.99 -11.10 -14.91
C LEU A 8 14.51 -10.82 -14.87
N PRO A 9 15.05 -10.33 -13.73
CA PRO A 9 16.50 -10.20 -13.55
C PRO A 9 17.22 -11.53 -13.78
N ASP A 10 18.45 -11.49 -14.31
CA ASP A 10 19.30 -12.68 -14.37
C ASP A 10 19.65 -13.12 -12.94
N TRP A 11 19.26 -14.34 -12.59
CA TRP A 11 19.47 -14.89 -11.25
C TRP A 11 20.95 -15.10 -10.89
N HIS A 12 21.86 -15.08 -11.87
CA HIS A 12 23.30 -15.10 -11.61
C HIS A 12 23.89 -13.72 -11.33
N ASP A 13 23.19 -12.64 -11.65
CA ASP A 13 23.66 -11.28 -11.42
C ASP A 13 23.21 -10.76 -10.06
N ALA A 14 24.07 -10.93 -9.05
CA ALA A 14 23.80 -10.44 -7.70
C ALA A 14 23.54 -8.92 -7.63
N SER A 15 24.10 -8.13 -8.56
CA SER A 15 23.90 -6.67 -8.56
C SER A 15 22.46 -6.29 -8.91
N ALA A 16 21.75 -7.13 -9.68
CA ALA A 16 20.36 -6.94 -10.02
C ALA A 16 19.40 -7.12 -8.81
N TYR A 17 19.86 -7.78 -7.75
CA TYR A 17 19.10 -8.00 -6.51
C TYR A 17 19.47 -7.04 -5.39
N ALA A 18 20.54 -6.25 -5.55
CA ALA A 18 20.98 -5.30 -4.51
C ALA A 18 19.89 -4.34 -4.03
N PRO A 19 19.00 -3.79 -4.90
CA PRO A 19 17.89 -2.94 -4.46
C PRO A 19 16.82 -3.65 -3.63
N LEU A 20 16.77 -4.99 -3.67
CA LEU A 20 15.81 -5.81 -2.94
C LEU A 20 16.28 -6.18 -1.54
N LEU A 21 17.56 -5.93 -1.23
CA LEU A 21 18.11 -6.18 0.10
C LEU A 21 17.45 -5.22 1.11
N GLY A 22 16.64 -5.79 2.00
CA GLY A 22 15.86 -5.02 2.97
C GLY A 22 14.47 -4.61 2.50
N ALA A 23 14.04 -5.04 1.31
CA ALA A 23 12.66 -4.84 0.87
C ALA A 23 11.69 -5.69 1.71
N GLU A 24 10.60 -5.07 2.14
CA GLU A 24 9.46 -5.76 2.76
C GLU A 24 8.82 -6.75 1.78
N PRO A 25 8.07 -7.77 2.27
CA PRO A 25 7.37 -8.73 1.42
C PRO A 25 6.53 -8.07 0.32
N ALA A 26 5.90 -6.92 0.60
CA ALA A 26 5.12 -6.15 -0.36
C ALA A 26 5.99 -5.56 -1.50
N GLY A 27 7.17 -5.04 -1.16
CA GLY A 27 8.12 -4.49 -2.12
C GLY A 27 8.77 -5.59 -2.97
N LEU A 28 9.07 -6.73 -2.36
CA LEU A 28 9.50 -7.92 -3.09
C LEU A 28 8.41 -8.34 -4.08
N ALA A 29 7.18 -8.65 -3.62
CA ALA A 29 6.09 -9.08 -4.50
C ALA A 29 5.87 -8.14 -5.70
N TRP A 30 5.99 -6.83 -5.47
CA TRP A 30 5.87 -5.84 -6.53
C TRP A 30 6.93 -5.97 -7.63
N GLU A 31 8.17 -6.29 -7.27
CA GLU A 31 9.27 -6.36 -8.22
C GLU A 31 9.13 -7.50 -9.21
N TRP A 32 8.48 -8.61 -8.81
CA TRP A 32 8.08 -9.64 -9.77
C TRP A 32 6.84 -9.23 -10.56
N LEU A 33 5.81 -8.68 -9.90
CA LEU A 33 4.56 -8.30 -10.57
C LEU A 33 4.76 -7.26 -11.67
N ARG A 34 5.54 -6.20 -11.42
CA ARG A 34 5.77 -5.10 -12.38
C ARG A 34 6.51 -5.53 -13.66
N ARG A 35 7.05 -6.75 -13.68
CA ARG A 35 7.75 -7.35 -14.83
C ARG A 35 6.92 -8.40 -15.55
N ASP A 36 5.77 -8.76 -15.00
CA ASP A 36 4.84 -9.68 -15.65
C ASP A 36 4.19 -8.99 -16.87
N GLU A 37 4.28 -9.62 -18.04
CA GLU A 37 3.78 -9.04 -19.29
C GLU A 37 2.26 -8.87 -19.29
N ALA A 38 1.54 -9.79 -18.66
CA ALA A 38 0.09 -9.72 -18.56
C ALA A 38 -0.34 -8.63 -17.56
N TYR A 39 0.40 -8.43 -16.47
CA TYR A 39 0.19 -7.29 -15.58
C TYR A 39 0.44 -5.97 -16.31
N CYS A 40 1.57 -5.88 -17.04
CA CYS A 40 1.90 -4.68 -17.81
C CYS A 40 0.83 -4.36 -18.87
N ALA A 41 0.27 -5.38 -19.52
CA ALA A 41 -0.83 -5.21 -20.46
C ALA A 41 -2.14 -4.78 -19.76
N ALA A 42 -2.44 -5.34 -18.59
CA ALA A 42 -3.64 -5.01 -17.82
C ALA A 42 -3.58 -3.59 -17.20
N ALA A 43 -2.44 -3.20 -16.63
CA ALA A 43 -2.19 -1.87 -16.09
C ALA A 43 -2.05 -0.80 -17.19
N GLY A 44 -1.71 -1.23 -18.40
CA GLY A 44 -1.42 -0.38 -19.54
C GLY A 44 -2.66 0.29 -20.13
N SER A 45 -3.09 1.41 -19.54
CA SER A 45 -3.70 2.61 -20.19
C SER A 45 -4.24 3.65 -19.18
N GLY A 46 -4.19 3.43 -17.87
CA GLY A 46 -4.71 4.43 -16.93
C GLY A 46 -4.39 4.12 -15.49
N SER A 47 -3.44 4.85 -14.91
CA SER A 47 -3.35 5.23 -13.49
C SER A 47 -1.92 5.70 -13.26
N ALA A 48 -1.63 6.92 -13.72
CA ALA A 48 -0.50 7.65 -13.18
C ALA A 48 -0.95 8.14 -11.81
N LEU A 49 -0.43 7.52 -10.74
CA LEU A 49 -0.35 8.20 -9.45
C LEU A 49 0.54 9.42 -9.69
N ASP A 50 -0.05 10.60 -9.92
CA ASP A 50 0.68 11.86 -9.98
C ASP A 50 1.24 12.19 -8.58
N PRO A 51 2.56 12.32 -8.39
CA PRO A 51 3.13 12.83 -7.14
C PRO A 51 3.39 14.36 -7.23
N PRO A 52 3.26 15.15 -6.15
CA PRO A 52 2.52 14.89 -4.90
C PRO A 52 1.48 15.98 -4.60
N GLY A 53 0.29 15.55 -4.21
CA GLY A 53 -0.69 16.46 -3.60
C GLY A 53 -1.93 15.74 -3.10
N TRP A 54 -2.49 14.84 -3.92
CA TRP A 54 -3.67 14.05 -3.61
C TRP A 54 -3.52 12.68 -4.30
N TRP A 55 -3.13 11.69 -3.52
CA TRP A 55 -2.67 10.33 -3.90
C TRP A 55 -3.85 9.33 -3.84
N ALA A 56 -5.03 9.84 -4.18
CA ALA A 56 -6.30 9.15 -4.12
C ALA A 56 -6.62 8.48 -5.46
N THR A 57 -6.87 7.18 -5.43
CA THR A 57 -7.41 6.47 -6.58
C THR A 57 -8.64 5.68 -6.18
N ALA A 58 -9.60 5.52 -7.09
CA ALA A 58 -10.72 4.63 -6.84
C ALA A 58 -10.23 3.17 -6.95
N GLU A 59 -10.80 2.28 -6.15
CA GLU A 59 -10.56 0.84 -6.31
C GLU A 59 -10.86 0.41 -7.75
N ASP A 60 -9.96 -0.38 -8.32
CA ASP A 60 -10.14 -0.96 -9.65
C ASP A 60 -10.45 -2.46 -9.49
N PRO A 61 -11.67 -2.91 -9.84
CA PRO A 61 -12.04 -4.32 -9.76
C PRO A 61 -11.11 -5.25 -10.56
N ALA A 62 -10.53 -4.78 -11.68
CA ALA A 62 -9.61 -5.56 -12.48
C ALA A 62 -8.23 -5.72 -11.81
N ALA A 63 -7.85 -4.80 -10.93
CA ALA A 63 -6.62 -4.92 -10.12
C ALA A 63 -6.71 -6.06 -9.08
N ARG A 64 -7.93 -6.50 -8.74
CA ARG A 64 -8.17 -7.61 -7.80
C ARG A 64 -7.52 -8.91 -8.27
N ASP A 65 -7.54 -9.20 -9.56
CA ASP A 65 -6.95 -10.41 -10.14
C ASP A 65 -5.42 -10.43 -9.98
N TRP A 66 -4.82 -9.26 -9.73
CA TRP A 66 -3.40 -9.06 -9.47
C TRP A 66 -3.08 -8.90 -7.98
N GLY A 67 -4.08 -9.06 -7.11
CA GLY A 67 -3.90 -8.94 -5.67
C GLY A 67 -3.77 -7.51 -5.16
N LEU A 68 -4.14 -6.50 -5.96
CA LEU A 68 -4.08 -5.08 -5.60
C LEU A 68 -5.50 -4.51 -5.41
N HIS A 69 -5.61 -3.38 -4.71
CA HIS A 69 -6.82 -2.56 -4.74
C HIS A 69 -6.90 -1.63 -5.95
N ALA A 70 -5.75 -1.25 -6.52
CA ALA A 70 -5.71 -0.44 -7.74
C ALA A 70 -4.43 -0.71 -8.52
N PHE A 71 -4.45 -0.49 -9.84
CA PHE A 71 -3.25 -0.59 -10.65
C PHE A 71 -2.21 0.47 -10.25
N VAL A 72 -0.96 0.04 -10.26
CA VAL A 72 0.22 0.89 -10.09
C VAL A 72 1.05 0.83 -11.37
N ASP A 73 1.64 1.96 -11.75
CA ASP A 73 2.50 2.04 -12.93
C ASP A 73 3.68 1.05 -12.81
N PRO A 74 3.76 0.03 -13.69
CA PRO A 74 4.83 -0.97 -13.66
C PRO A 74 6.24 -0.37 -13.89
N ALA A 75 6.34 0.86 -14.38
CA ALA A 75 7.62 1.56 -14.51
C ALA A 75 8.21 2.00 -13.16
N LEU A 76 7.40 2.03 -12.08
CA LEU A 76 7.86 2.44 -10.76
C LEU A 76 8.58 1.31 -10.04
N PRO A 77 9.79 1.56 -9.49
CA PRO A 77 10.44 0.60 -8.59
C PRO A 77 9.69 0.50 -7.25
N ALA A 78 9.88 -0.58 -6.50
CA ALA A 78 9.21 -0.84 -5.21
C ALA A 78 9.29 0.34 -4.23
N ALA A 79 10.44 1.01 -4.18
CA ALA A 79 10.66 2.16 -3.30
C ALA A 79 9.73 3.36 -3.60
N LEU A 80 9.17 3.44 -4.81
CA LEU A 80 8.29 4.54 -5.24
C LEU A 80 6.85 4.10 -5.51
N ALA A 81 6.65 2.84 -5.88
CA ALA A 81 5.37 2.31 -6.35
C ALA A 81 4.28 2.29 -5.28
N ARG A 82 4.64 2.07 -4.00
CA ARG A 82 3.74 1.99 -2.85
C ARG A 82 2.41 1.26 -3.15
N PRO A 83 2.47 0.01 -3.65
CA PRO A 83 1.26 -0.73 -4.02
C PRO A 83 0.40 -1.07 -2.80
N VAL A 84 -0.88 -0.73 -2.87
CA VAL A 84 -1.87 -1.14 -1.88
C VAL A 84 -2.38 -2.53 -2.24
N TRP A 85 -1.66 -3.54 -1.76
CA TRP A 85 -2.03 -4.96 -1.87
C TRP A 85 -3.38 -5.21 -1.23
N ARG A 86 -4.04 -6.33 -1.54
CA ARG A 86 -5.20 -6.80 -0.79
C ARG A 86 -4.77 -7.59 0.43
N ARG A 87 -5.57 -7.59 1.49
CA ARG A 87 -5.25 -8.29 2.75
C ARG A 87 -5.06 -9.80 2.56
N GLU A 88 -5.66 -10.37 1.53
CA GLU A 88 -5.52 -11.80 1.18
C GLU A 88 -4.13 -12.13 0.62
N VAL A 89 -3.38 -11.13 0.14
CA VAL A 89 -2.03 -11.28 -0.42
C VAL A 89 -0.97 -10.83 0.58
N VAL A 90 -1.12 -9.63 1.16
CA VAL A 90 -0.25 -9.11 2.22
C VAL A 90 -1.11 -8.81 3.45
N GLY A 91 -1.02 -9.68 4.45
CA GLY A 91 -1.91 -9.69 5.62
C GLY A 91 -1.56 -8.70 6.74
N ASN A 92 -0.48 -7.93 6.61
CA ASN A 92 -0.02 -6.97 7.61
C ASN A 92 -0.87 -5.69 7.56
N VAL A 93 -2.13 -5.80 7.98
CA VAL A 93 -3.14 -4.75 7.90
C VAL A 93 -3.72 -4.48 9.29
N LEU A 94 -3.80 -3.20 9.66
CA LEU A 94 -4.58 -2.75 10.80
C LEU A 94 -5.93 -2.24 10.34
N VAL A 95 -7.00 -2.79 10.91
CA VAL A 95 -8.36 -2.30 10.69
C VAL A 95 -8.70 -1.37 11.84
N ALA A 96 -9.21 -0.17 11.53
CA ALA A 96 -9.61 0.80 12.54
C ALA A 96 -10.83 1.62 12.13
N ALA A 97 -11.68 1.96 13.09
CA ALA A 97 -12.68 3.01 12.90
C ALA A 97 -12.06 4.38 13.18
N ALA A 98 -12.33 5.36 12.33
CA ALA A 98 -11.90 6.74 12.49
C ALA A 98 -13.02 7.60 13.08
N SER A 99 -12.70 8.45 14.06
CA SER A 99 -13.67 9.39 14.64
C SER A 99 -13.03 10.71 15.03
N ALA A 100 -13.75 11.81 14.82
CA ALA A 100 -13.36 13.12 15.37
C ALA A 100 -13.52 13.20 16.92
N SER A 101 -14.09 12.17 17.54
CA SER A 101 -14.26 12.06 18.99
C SER A 101 -13.07 11.33 19.62
N GLY A 102 -12.59 11.82 20.77
CA GLY A 102 -11.46 11.23 21.48
C GLY A 102 -10.52 12.29 22.08
N PRO A 103 -9.59 11.89 22.97
CA PRO A 103 -8.59 12.78 23.55
C PRO A 103 -7.81 13.52 22.45
N LEU A 104 -7.57 14.83 22.63
CA LEU A 104 -6.91 15.65 21.60
C LEU A 104 -5.43 15.29 21.41
N ASP A 105 -4.79 14.80 22.46
CA ASP A 105 -3.39 14.38 22.52
C ASP A 105 -3.12 13.01 21.90
N ASP A 106 -4.17 12.22 21.64
CA ASP A 106 -4.09 10.88 21.05
C ASP A 106 -4.76 10.79 19.66
N ARG A 107 -4.78 11.92 18.93
CA ARG A 107 -5.34 11.97 17.57
C ARG A 107 -4.27 11.70 16.53
N PHE A 108 -4.60 10.78 15.62
CA PHE A 108 -3.87 10.58 14.39
C PHE A 108 -4.17 11.72 13.42
N ASP A 109 -3.13 12.41 12.97
CA ASP A 109 -3.20 13.50 12.01
C ASP A 109 -2.48 13.10 10.72
N LEU A 110 -3.28 12.71 9.73
CA LEU A 110 -2.79 12.23 8.43
C LEU A 110 -1.89 13.26 7.73
N THR A 111 -2.10 14.56 7.94
CA THR A 111 -1.34 15.60 7.23
C THR A 111 0.16 15.52 7.50
N ARG A 112 0.55 14.92 8.65
CA ARG A 112 1.93 14.66 9.03
C ARG A 112 2.60 13.54 8.21
N PHE A 113 1.81 12.70 7.55
CA PHE A 113 2.23 11.54 6.79
C PHE A 113 1.95 11.68 5.28
N ALA A 114 1.41 12.82 4.85
CA ALA A 114 0.92 13.04 3.49
C ALA A 114 1.97 12.82 2.38
N ALA A 115 3.26 13.06 2.67
CA ALA A 115 4.35 12.84 1.72
C ALA A 115 4.59 11.36 1.38
N PHE A 116 4.03 10.45 2.18
CA PHE A 116 4.24 9.02 2.05
C PHE A 116 2.98 8.17 2.18
N ALA A 117 1.81 8.79 2.09
CA ALA A 117 0.52 8.12 2.06
C ALA A 117 0.12 7.68 0.64
N THR A 118 -0.54 6.52 0.50
CA THR A 118 -1.20 5.99 -0.70
C THR A 118 -2.64 5.54 -0.35
N PHE A 119 -3.68 5.93 -1.11
CA PHE A 119 -5.10 5.80 -0.74
C PHE A 119 -5.84 5.24 -1.90
N VAL A 120 -6.53 4.17 -1.59
CA VAL A 120 -7.52 3.61 -2.46
C VAL A 120 -8.87 3.73 -1.78
N GLN A 121 -9.79 4.44 -2.42
CA GLN A 121 -11.18 4.46 -1.99
C GLN A 121 -11.82 3.14 -2.40
N GLY A 122 -12.12 2.31 -1.41
CA GLY A 122 -12.80 1.03 -1.58
C GLY A 122 -14.31 1.18 -1.73
N GLU A 123 -14.97 0.04 -1.96
CA GLU A 123 -16.42 -0.04 -2.00
C GLU A 123 -17.09 0.50 -0.71
N ASN A 124 -18.30 1.04 -0.86
CA ASN A 124 -19.11 1.57 0.26
C ASN A 124 -18.43 2.68 1.09
N GLY A 125 -17.42 3.34 0.53
CA GLY A 125 -16.70 4.43 1.22
C GLY A 125 -15.63 3.94 2.19
N ALA A 126 -15.25 2.66 2.15
CA ALA A 126 -14.09 2.18 2.89
C ALA A 126 -12.82 2.86 2.38
N GLU A 127 -11.85 3.08 3.26
CA GLU A 127 -10.56 3.67 2.89
C GLU A 127 -9.43 2.67 3.11
N HIS A 128 -8.59 2.47 2.09
CA HIS A 128 -7.38 1.66 2.17
C HIS A 128 -6.17 2.56 2.09
N TRP A 129 -5.42 2.64 3.19
CA TRP A 129 -4.28 3.53 3.35
C TRP A 129 -2.99 2.75 3.48
N LEU A 130 -1.97 3.17 2.75
CA LEU A 130 -0.60 2.72 2.94
C LEU A 130 0.27 3.93 3.27
N LEU A 131 0.89 3.91 4.44
CA LEU A 131 1.91 4.88 4.84
C LEU A 131 3.27 4.19 4.68
N ALA A 132 4.07 4.56 3.69
CA ALA A 132 5.31 3.86 3.38
C ALA A 132 6.48 4.81 3.12
N GLU A 133 7.51 4.72 3.96
CA GLU A 133 8.75 5.49 3.87
C GLU A 133 9.95 4.54 3.90
N GLY A 134 10.72 4.51 2.80
CA GLY A 134 11.85 3.60 2.68
C GLY A 134 11.42 2.14 2.75
N THR A 135 11.93 1.41 3.75
CA THR A 135 11.61 0.00 3.99
C THR A 135 10.48 -0.17 5.01
N ALA A 136 10.04 0.88 5.70
CA ALA A 136 8.95 0.79 6.65
C ALA A 136 7.61 1.05 5.96
N SER A 137 6.60 0.24 6.27
CA SER A 137 5.24 0.48 5.78
C SER A 137 4.18 0.07 6.80
N LEU A 138 3.16 0.90 6.94
CA LEU A 138 1.96 0.62 7.72
C LEU A 138 0.74 0.68 6.80
N ARG A 139 -0.05 -0.38 6.80
CA ARG A 139 -1.34 -0.40 6.11
C ARG A 139 -2.51 -0.29 7.10
N LEU A 140 -3.41 0.65 6.82
CA LEU A 140 -4.63 0.92 7.59
C LEU A 140 -5.85 0.76 6.67
N ASP A 141 -6.80 -0.08 7.07
CA ASP A 141 -8.10 -0.16 6.43
C ASP A 141 -9.16 0.49 7.36
N ILE A 142 -9.88 1.48 6.85
CA ILE A 142 -10.89 2.27 7.58
C ILE A 142 -12.28 1.96 7.00
N PRO A 143 -13.03 1.01 7.59
CA PRO A 143 -14.38 0.67 7.12
C PRO A 143 -15.44 1.71 7.55
N TYR A 144 -15.16 2.49 8.60
CA TYR A 144 -16.11 3.47 9.15
C TYR A 144 -15.38 4.75 9.58
N GLY A 145 -15.94 5.91 9.20
CA GLY A 145 -15.29 7.21 9.36
C GLY A 145 -14.29 7.48 8.23
N SER A 146 -13.47 8.52 8.39
CA SER A 146 -12.45 8.89 7.40
C SER A 146 -11.21 9.49 8.06
N LEU A 147 -10.01 9.20 7.53
CA LEU A 147 -8.79 9.92 7.93
C LEU A 147 -8.71 11.33 7.31
N LEU A 148 -9.58 11.63 6.34
CA LEU A 148 -9.67 12.93 5.68
C LEU A 148 -10.48 13.95 6.49
N ASP A 149 -11.19 13.53 7.53
CA ASP A 149 -11.99 14.40 8.41
C ASP A 149 -11.13 15.26 9.37
N GLY A 150 -9.81 15.27 9.19
CA GLY A 150 -8.82 15.96 10.01
C GLY A 150 -8.20 15.03 11.06
N PRO A 151 -7.68 15.57 12.18
CA PRO A 151 -7.15 14.75 13.26
C PRO A 151 -8.26 13.88 13.89
N VAL A 152 -8.09 12.56 13.80
CA VAL A 152 -9.06 11.56 14.25
C VAL A 152 -8.46 10.63 15.29
N HIS A 153 -9.29 10.13 16.20
CA HIS A 153 -8.96 8.99 17.03
C HIS A 153 -9.17 7.69 16.25
N LEU A 154 -8.22 6.75 16.36
CA LEU A 154 -8.28 5.44 15.74
C LEU A 154 -8.67 4.39 16.76
N ALA A 155 -9.80 3.73 16.57
CA ALA A 155 -10.20 2.56 17.36
C ALA A 155 -9.92 1.29 16.57
N TYR A 156 -8.84 0.57 16.94
CA TYR A 156 -8.42 -0.66 16.27
C TYR A 156 -9.38 -1.82 16.57
N ASP A 157 -9.74 -2.57 15.53
CA ASP A 157 -10.50 -3.81 15.65
C ASP A 157 -9.54 -5.00 15.67
N LEU A 158 -9.40 -5.62 16.84
CA LEU A 158 -8.63 -6.84 17.05
C LEU A 158 -9.57 -7.96 17.47
N SER A 159 -9.70 -8.99 16.63
CA SER A 159 -10.63 -10.10 16.88
C SER A 159 -10.01 -11.47 16.59
N GLY A 160 -10.29 -12.43 17.49
CA GLY A 160 -9.75 -13.78 17.43
C GLY A 160 -8.23 -13.84 17.66
N PHE A 161 -7.64 -15.03 17.58
CA PHE A 161 -6.18 -15.23 17.67
C PHE A 161 -5.55 -15.60 16.32
N ALA A 162 -6.29 -16.30 15.46
CA ALA A 162 -5.80 -16.73 14.16
C ALA A 162 -5.46 -15.56 13.21
N ALA A 163 -6.18 -14.44 13.35
CA ALA A 163 -6.00 -13.25 12.52
C ALA A 163 -5.03 -12.23 13.11
N LEU A 164 -4.56 -12.40 14.37
CA LEU A 164 -3.66 -11.44 15.04
C LEU A 164 -2.24 -11.32 14.48
N PRO A 165 -1.63 -12.32 13.81
CA PRO A 165 -0.27 -12.17 13.30
C PRO A 165 -0.08 -10.95 12.40
N GLY A 166 -1.05 -10.64 11.53
CA GLY A 166 -1.00 -9.48 10.64
C GLY A 166 -1.02 -8.14 11.37
N PRO A 167 -2.03 -7.86 12.22
CA PRO A 167 -2.07 -6.68 13.07
C PRO A 167 -0.83 -6.51 13.96
N LEU A 168 -0.33 -7.60 14.55
CA LEU A 168 0.89 -7.55 15.38
C LEU A 168 2.11 -7.16 14.55
N ALA A 169 2.28 -7.72 13.36
CA ALA A 169 3.37 -7.36 12.45
C ALA A 169 3.30 -5.88 12.03
N ALA A 170 2.10 -5.33 11.84
CA ALA A 170 1.91 -3.93 11.48
C ALA A 170 2.22 -2.93 12.63
N ILE A 171 2.11 -3.34 13.90
CA ILE A 171 2.35 -2.47 15.07
C ILE A 171 3.79 -2.54 15.56
N ILE A 172 4.45 -3.70 15.44
CA ILE A 172 5.78 -3.95 16.00
C ILE A 172 6.91 -3.61 15.00
N ALA A 173 6.57 -3.32 13.75
CA ALA A 173 7.50 -2.95 12.68
C ALA A 173 8.25 -1.64 12.93
#